data_AF-J8DFA0-F1
#
_entry.id   AF-J8DFA0-F1
#
_cell.length_a   1.000
_cell.length_b   1.000
_cell.length_c   1.000
_cell.angle_alpha   90.00
_cell.angle_beta   90.00
_cell.angle_gamma   90.00
#
_symmetry.space_group_name_H-M   'P 1'
#
loop_
_entity.id
_entity.type
_entity.pdbx_description
1 polymer ?
#
loop_
_entity_poly.entity_id
_entity_poly.type
_entity_poly.pdbx_seq_one_letter_code
_entity_poly.pdbx_strand_id
1 'polypeptide(L)'
;MKTFIYMVRHGDSPKSGKEKTRGLTEKGKLDVQRITDVLQGEGINIVISSPYNRSILTVQQLAKQIGQEVLVFEDLKERIFIAEEERMSDK
;
A
#
# COMPACT_ATOMS: atom_id res chain seq x y z
N MET A 1 -21.98 17.25 -3.47
CA MET A 1 -20.72 16.67 -4.00
C MET A 1 -20.57 15.26 -3.43
N LYS A 2 -20.12 14.30 -4.22
CA LYS A 2 -19.85 12.92 -3.76
C LYS A 2 -18.34 12.67 -3.77
N THR A 3 -17.83 11.97 -2.78
CA THR A 3 -16.43 11.56 -2.68
C THR A 3 -16.40 10.06 -2.49
N PHE A 4 -15.60 9.37 -3.30
CA PHE A 4 -15.38 7.93 -3.19
C PHE A 4 -14.00 7.68 -2.62
N ILE A 5 -13.91 6.77 -1.66
CA ILE A 5 -12.65 6.42 -0.99
C ILE A 5 -12.43 4.92 -1.17
N TYR A 6 -11.31 4.57 -1.79
CA TYR A 6 -10.86 3.19 -1.97
C TYR A 6 -9.73 2.93 -0.98
N MET A 7 -9.92 1.97 -0.08
CA MET A 7 -8.87 1.54 0.84
C MET A 7 -8.14 0.33 0.26
N VAL A 8 -6.86 0.52 -0.09
CA VAL A 8 -6.01 -0.53 -0.65
C VAL A 8 -5.02 -0.98 0.42
N ARG A 9 -5.05 -2.26 0.79
CA ARG A 9 -4.02 -2.85 1.65
C ARG A 9 -2.74 -3.03 0.84
N HIS A 10 -1.58 -2.86 1.48
CA HIS A 10 -0.29 -3.09 0.82
C HIS A 10 -0.22 -4.51 0.22
N GLY A 11 0.47 -4.64 -0.91
CA GLY A 11 0.77 -5.92 -1.52
C GLY A 11 1.64 -6.80 -0.60
N ASP A 12 1.71 -8.08 -0.92
CA ASP A 12 2.48 -9.05 -0.13
C ASP A 12 3.94 -8.59 0.06
N SER A 13 4.45 -8.72 1.28
CA SER A 13 5.74 -8.15 1.72
C SER A 13 6.52 -9.17 2.56
N PRO A 14 7.86 -9.21 2.47
CA PRO A 14 8.67 -10.13 3.29
C PRO A 14 8.34 -9.99 4.78
N LYS A 15 8.34 -11.10 5.52
CA LYS A 15 8.01 -11.09 6.96
C LYS A 15 9.15 -10.56 7.84
N SER A 16 10.38 -10.57 7.34
CA SER A 16 11.57 -10.09 8.05
C SER A 16 12.05 -8.72 7.56
N GLY A 17 12.84 -8.04 8.40
CA GLY A 17 13.45 -6.75 8.10
C GLY A 17 12.75 -5.57 8.77
N LYS A 18 13.31 -4.37 8.60
CA LYS A 18 12.78 -3.14 9.24
C LYS A 18 11.44 -2.75 8.63
N GLU A 19 10.40 -2.66 9.46
CA GLU A 19 9.01 -2.36 9.05
C GLU A 19 8.89 -1.27 7.98
N LYS A 20 9.56 -0.13 8.19
CA LYS A 20 9.49 1.03 7.30
C LYS A 20 10.01 0.75 5.90
N THR A 21 11.04 -0.09 5.77
CA THR A 21 11.80 -0.26 4.51
C THR A 21 11.43 -1.52 3.74
N ARG A 22 10.60 -2.42 4.31
CA ARG A 22 10.19 -3.64 3.61
C ARG A 22 9.46 -3.29 2.32
N GLY A 23 9.93 -3.88 1.23
CA GLY A 23 9.32 -3.76 -0.09
C GLY A 23 8.23 -4.81 -0.32
N LEU A 24 8.02 -5.17 -1.57
CA LEU A 24 7.06 -6.19 -1.97
C LEU A 24 7.78 -7.50 -2.33
N THR A 25 7.13 -8.64 -2.08
CA THR A 25 7.54 -9.93 -2.65
C THR A 25 7.22 -9.96 -4.15
N GLU A 26 7.69 -10.98 -4.87
CA GLU A 26 7.31 -11.17 -6.28
C GLU A 26 5.78 -11.34 -6.43
N LYS A 27 5.15 -12.06 -5.51
CA LYS A 27 3.68 -12.14 -5.45
C LYS A 27 3.07 -10.75 -5.25
N GLY A 28 3.61 -9.97 -4.32
CA GLY A 28 3.15 -8.61 -4.04
C GLY A 28 3.22 -7.70 -5.28
N LYS A 29 4.30 -7.78 -6.06
CA LYS A 29 4.44 -7.03 -7.32
C LYS A 29 3.37 -7.41 -8.36
N LEU A 30 3.07 -8.70 -8.49
CA LEU A 30 2.00 -9.16 -9.39
C LEU A 30 0.62 -8.68 -8.90
N ASP A 31 0.38 -8.67 -7.59
CA ASP A 31 -0.86 -8.15 -7.02
C ASP A 31 -1.00 -6.63 -7.26
N VAL A 32 0.11 -5.88 -7.21
CA VAL A 32 0.15 -4.45 -7.54
C VAL A 32 -0.28 -4.17 -8.97
N GLN A 33 0.19 -4.98 -9.94
CA GLN A 33 -0.24 -4.82 -11.33
C GLN A 33 -1.76 -4.99 -11.45
N ARG A 34 -2.32 -6.05 -10.83
CA ARG A 34 -3.76 -6.34 -10.89
C ARG A 34 -4.60 -5.22 -10.28
N ILE A 35 -4.24 -4.73 -9.09
CA ILE A 35 -5.03 -3.68 -8.44
C ILE A 35 -4.91 -2.34 -9.19
N THR A 36 -3.75 -2.08 -9.79
CA THR A 36 -3.54 -0.91 -10.64
C THR A 36 -4.49 -0.94 -11.83
N ASP A 37 -4.58 -2.07 -12.53
CA ASP A 37 -5.46 -2.24 -13.69
C ASP A 37 -6.94 -2.06 -13.31
N VAL A 38 -7.35 -2.58 -12.15
CA VAL A 38 -8.71 -2.42 -11.63
C VAL A 38 -9.05 -0.96 -11.32
N LEU A 39 -8.12 -0.22 -10.70
CA LEU A 39 -8.37 1.13 -10.22
C LEU A 39 -8.17 2.22 -11.28
N GLN A 40 -7.50 1.92 -12.40
CA GLN A 40 -7.20 2.89 -13.45
C GLN A 40 -8.47 3.55 -14.03
N GLY A 41 -9.58 2.83 -14.09
CA GLY A 41 -10.86 3.31 -14.63
C GLY A 41 -11.75 4.08 -13.65
N GLU A 42 -11.40 4.12 -12.36
CA GLU A 42 -12.27 4.65 -11.30
C GLU A 42 -12.25 6.19 -11.19
N GLY A 43 -11.47 6.87 -12.03
CA GLY A 43 -11.38 8.33 -12.03
C GLY A 43 -10.70 8.91 -10.79
N ILE A 44 -9.76 8.17 -10.19
CA ILE A 44 -9.02 8.59 -8.99
C ILE A 44 -8.23 9.87 -9.25
N ASN A 45 -8.39 10.87 -8.38
CA ASN A 45 -7.71 12.17 -8.49
C ASN A 45 -6.59 12.36 -7.47
N ILE A 46 -6.58 11.57 -6.39
CA ILE A 46 -5.63 11.70 -5.29
C ILE A 46 -5.20 10.31 -4.83
N VAL A 47 -3.89 10.12 -4.63
CA VAL A 47 -3.32 8.89 -4.08
C VAL A 47 -2.61 9.22 -2.78
N ILE A 48 -3.02 8.56 -1.70
CA ILE A 48 -2.46 8.74 -0.36
C ILE A 48 -1.94 7.39 0.13
N SER A 49 -0.79 7.38 0.81
CA SER A 49 -0.22 6.16 1.36
C SER A 49 0.36 6.37 2.76
N SER A 50 0.51 5.26 3.49
CA SER A 50 1.31 5.24 4.70
C SER A 50 2.81 5.41 4.35
N PRO A 51 3.67 5.78 5.30
CA PRO A 51 5.10 5.97 5.07
C PRO A 51 5.88 4.66 4.89
N TYR A 52 5.23 3.50 4.82
CA TYR A 52 5.90 2.21 4.63
C TYR A 52 6.12 1.92 3.15
N ASN A 53 7.34 1.49 2.80
CA ASN A 53 7.72 1.23 1.42
C ASN A 53 6.75 0.28 0.70
N ARG A 54 6.34 -0.82 1.36
CA ARG A 54 5.33 -1.75 0.80
C ARG A 54 4.02 -1.06 0.41
N SER A 55 3.55 -0.10 1.21
CA SER A 55 2.32 0.64 0.93
C SER A 55 2.51 1.65 -0.19
N ILE A 56 3.63 2.37 -0.21
CA ILE A 56 3.95 3.34 -1.26
C ILE A 56 4.09 2.61 -2.60
N LEU A 57 4.89 1.54 -2.65
CA LEU A 57 5.10 0.72 -3.85
C LEU A 57 3.79 0.12 -4.39
N THR A 58 2.81 -0.12 -3.53
CA THR A 58 1.51 -0.69 -3.93
C THR A 58 0.70 0.25 -4.80
N VAL A 59 0.77 1.55 -4.54
CA VAL A 59 -0.05 2.56 -5.23
C VAL A 59 0.75 3.43 -6.20
N GLN A 60 2.08 3.30 -6.19
CA GLN A 60 2.97 4.16 -6.97
C GLN A 60 2.77 3.99 -8.48
N GLN A 61 2.49 2.78 -8.96
CA GLN A 61 2.25 2.54 -10.38
C GLN A 61 0.96 3.23 -10.84
N LEU A 62 -0.13 3.08 -10.08
CA LEU A 62 -1.39 3.78 -10.33
C LEU A 62 -1.16 5.29 -10.38
N ALA A 63 -0.55 5.87 -9.35
CA ALA A 63 -0.27 7.31 -9.26
C ALA A 63 0.49 7.80 -10.51
N LYS A 64 1.54 7.08 -10.93
CA LYS A 64 2.30 7.39 -12.14
C LYS A 64 1.43 7.37 -13.40
N GLN A 65 0.55 6.38 -13.56
CA GLN A 65 -0.31 6.25 -14.74
C GLN A 65 -1.36 7.36 -14.83
N ILE A 66 -1.87 7.84 -13.69
CA ILE A 66 -2.86 8.92 -13.65
C ILE A 66 -2.22 10.32 -13.53
N GLY A 67 -0.88 10.41 -13.61
CA GLY A 67 -0.15 11.67 -13.53
C GLY A 67 -0.23 12.37 -12.17
N GLN A 68 -0.36 11.60 -11.09
CA GLN A 68 -0.43 12.10 -9.72
C GLN A 68 0.81 11.67 -8.91
N GLU A 69 1.06 12.39 -7.82
CA GLU A 69 2.04 12.00 -6.81
C GLU A 69 1.39 11.12 -5.73
N VAL A 70 2.23 10.33 -5.02
CA VAL A 70 1.78 9.62 -3.82
C VAL A 70 2.00 10.54 -2.62
N LEU A 71 0.92 11.04 -2.05
CA LEU A 71 0.96 11.84 -0.81
C LEU A 71 1.17 10.90 0.38
N VAL A 72 2.23 11.11 1.15
CA VAL A 72 2.52 10.29 2.33
C VAL A 72 1.84 10.89 3.55
N PHE A 73 1.08 10.07 4.28
CA PHE A 73 0.41 10.46 5.52
C PHE A 73 0.83 9.53 6.66
N GLU A 74 1.53 10.08 7.66
CA GLU A 74 2.16 9.31 8.74
C GLU A 74 1.15 8.51 9.57
N ASP A 75 -0.06 9.04 9.78
CA ASP A 75 -1.08 8.40 10.62
C ASP A 75 -1.81 7.24 9.93
N LEU A 76 -1.51 6.96 8.65
CA LEU A 76 -1.97 5.75 7.95
C LEU A 76 -1.08 4.52 8.21
N LYS A 77 -0.04 4.64 9.06
CA LYS A 77 0.75 3.46 9.48
C LYS A 77 -0.15 2.41 10.13
N GLU A 78 0.19 1.15 9.91
CA GLU A 78 -0.41 0.04 10.65
C GLU A 78 -0.23 0.25 12.15
N ARG A 79 -1.24 -0.10 12.94
CA ARG A 79 -1.10 -0.13 14.39
C ARG A 79 -0.05 -1.16 14.78
N ILE A 80 0.89 -0.76 15.62
CA ILE A 80 1.83 -1.68 16.24
C ILE A 80 1.10 -2.33 17.42
N PHE A 81 0.68 -3.58 17.24
CA PHE A 81 0.07 -4.40 18.29
C PHE A 81 1.16 -5.18 19.02
N ILE A 82 2.04 -4.52 19.76
CA ILE A 82 3.11 -5.23 20.48
C ILE A 82 3.23 -4.71 21.93
N ALA A 83 2.89 -5.58 22.88
CA ALA A 83 3.84 -5.96 23.92
C ALA A 83 4.39 -7.33 23.46
N GLU A 84 5.68 -7.43 23.18
CA GLU A 84 6.42 -8.62 22.65
C GLU A 84 6.22 -9.00 21.16
N GLU A 85 7.35 -9.06 20.44
CA GLU A 85 7.53 -9.05 18.97
C GLU A 85 7.10 -10.33 18.22
N GLU A 86 5.92 -10.88 18.48
CA GLU A 86 5.41 -12.00 17.65
C GLU A 86 4.06 -11.67 16.98
N ARG A 87 4.13 -11.41 15.67
CA ARG A 87 2.96 -11.32 14.80
C ARG A 87 2.33 -12.71 14.67
N MET A 88 1.08 -12.84 15.09
CA MET A 88 0.25 -14.04 14.92
C MET A 88 0.24 -14.50 13.45
N SER A 89 0.45 -15.80 13.24
CA SER A 89 0.42 -16.45 11.93
C SER A 89 -0.94 -16.30 11.25
N ASP A 90 -0.95 -16.12 9.92
CA ASP A 90 -2.15 -16.06 9.07
C ASP A 90 -2.86 -17.43 8.90
N LYS A 91 -2.83 -18.31 9.91
CA LYS A 91 -3.50 -19.63 9.86
C LYS A 91 -5.00 -19.50 10.11
#